data_AF-A0A935JPX5-F1
#
_entry.id   AF-A0A935JPX5-F1
#
_cell.length_a   1.000
_cell.length_b   1.000
_cell.length_c   1.000
_cell.angle_alpha   90.00
_cell.angle_beta   90.00
_cell.angle_gamma   90.00
#
_symmetry.space_group_name_H-M   'P 1'
#
loop_
_entity.id
_entity.type
_entity.pdbx_description
1 polymer ?
#
loop_
_entity_poly.entity_id
_entity_poly.type
_entity_poly.pdbx_seq_one_letter_code
_entity_poly.pdbx_strand_id
1 'polypeptide(L)' 'MNAYKTSTVITPSKQVILSDMPFGVGDEVEVTVSRTENGSRSDRMRKLKALFQQTQSLPQVRSLTEDEIVREIEAHRSGK' A
#
# COMPACT_ATOMS: atom_id res chain seq x y z
N MET A 1 22.92 -12.00 12.18
CA MET A 1 22.38 -10.64 12.29
C MET A 1 20.86 -10.78 12.43
N ASN A 2 20.34 -10.71 13.65
CA ASN A 2 18.91 -10.89 13.92
C ASN A 2 18.26 -9.50 13.84
N ALA A 3 17.59 -9.19 12.73
CA ALA A 3 16.91 -7.91 12.55
C ALA A 3 15.44 -8.04 12.99
N TYR A 4 15.06 -7.32 14.05
CA TYR A 4 13.66 -7.17 14.44
C TYR A 4 13.05 -6.00 13.65
N LYS A 5 12.02 -6.27 12.84
CA LYS A 5 11.34 -5.25 12.04
C LYS A 5 9.91 -5.05 12.54
N THR A 6 9.58 -3.81 12.90
CA THR A 6 8.23 -3.38 13.27
C THR A 6 7.84 -2.12 12.50
N SER A 7 6.55 -1.81 12.43
CA SER A 7 6.02 -0.61 11.78
C SER A 7 4.91 0.01 12.62
N THR A 8 4.91 1.33 12.73
CA THR A 8 3.86 2.08 13.42
C THR A 8 3.52 3.36 12.65
N VAL A 9 2.36 3.94 12.95
CA VAL A 9 1.91 5.20 12.37
C VAL A 9 2.24 6.34 13.33
N ILE A 10 2.89 7.38 12.80
CA ILE A 10 3.19 8.59 13.58
C ILE A 10 1.87 9.28 13.94
N THR A 11 1.59 9.39 15.24
CA THR A 11 0.46 10.15 15.80
C THR A 11 0.75 11.65 15.79
N PRO A 12 -0.25 12.52 16.04
CA PRO A 12 -0.04 13.98 16.11
C PRO A 12 1.02 14.42 17.14
N SER A 13 1.25 13.63 18.19
CA SER A 13 2.32 13.87 19.18
C SER A 13 3.74 13.77 18.61
N LYS A 14 3.91 13.21 17.40
CA LYS A 14 5.20 12.98 16.73
C LYS A 14 6.19 12.13 17.55
N GLN A 15 5.68 11.37 18.52
CA GLN A 15 6.46 10.46 19.36
C GLN A 15 6.21 9.01 18.93
N VAL A 16 7.26 8.20 18.95
CA VAL A 16 7.17 6.75 18.78
C VAL A 16 7.75 6.08 20.02
N ILE A 17 6.98 5.23 20.66
CA ILE A 17 7.39 4.42 21.81
C ILE A 17 7.39 2.96 21.35
N LEU A 18 8.54 2.29 21.44
CA LEU A 18 8.68 0.86 21.17
C LEU A 18 8.73 0.13 22.51
N SER A 19 7.68 -0.64 22.82
CA SER A 19 7.55 -1.42 24.06
C SER A 19 7.72 -2.90 23.77
N ASP A 20 8.08 -3.67 24.81
CA ASP A 20 8.19 -5.14 24.77
C ASP A 20 9.15 -5.67 23.68
N MET A 21 10.27 -4.97 23.49
CA MET A 21 11.28 -5.38 22.51
C MET A 21 11.99 -6.67 22.96
N PRO A 22 12.29 -7.61 22.05
CA PRO A 22 12.90 -8.91 22.39
C PRO A 22 14.42 -8.81 22.61
N PHE A 23 14.88 -7.73 23.25
CA PHE A 23 16.30 -7.44 23.52
C PHE A 23 16.57 -7.42 25.02
N GLY A 24 17.74 -7.90 25.43
CA GLY A 24 18.17 -7.98 26.81
C GLY A 24 18.83 -6.69 27.32
N VAL A 25 19.05 -6.63 28.63
CA VAL A 25 19.85 -5.57 29.25
C VAL A 25 21.30 -5.67 28.77
N GLY A 26 21.82 -4.58 28.22
CA GLY A 26 23.20 -4.51 27.71
C GLY A 26 23.33 -4.79 26.20
N ASP A 27 22.24 -5.14 25.52
CA ASP A 27 22.25 -5.27 24.06
C ASP A 27 22.38 -3.88 23.41
N GLU A 28 23.31 -3.76 22.45
CA GLU A 28 23.41 -2.60 21.58
C GLU A 28 22.40 -2.76 20.42
N VAL A 29 21.53 -1.77 20.25
CA VAL A 29 20.46 -1.81 19.25
C VAL A 29 20.58 -0.61 18.30
N GLU A 30 20.58 -0.89 17.01
CA GLU A 30 20.50 0.13 15.96
C GLU A 30 19.06 0.31 15.49
N VAL A 31 18.61 1.57 15.38
CA VAL A 31 17.24 1.91 14.93
C VAL A 31 17.30 2.66 13.60
N THR A 32 16.74 2.06 12.56
CA THR A 32 16.55 2.73 11.26
C THR A 32 15.12 3.26 11.13
N VAL A 33 14.97 4.58 10.95
CA VAL A 33 13.68 5.22 10.69
C VAL A 33 13.64 5.66 9.23
N SER A 34 12.76 5.04 8.45
CA SER A 34 12.53 5.39 7.05
C SER A 34 11.06 5.72 6.82
N ARG A 35 10.79 6.73 5.99
CA ARG A 35 9.44 6.93 5.47
C ARG A 35 9.09 5.75 4.58
N THR A 36 8.02 5.03 4.90
CA THR A 36 7.52 3.98 4.02
C THR A 36 7.02 4.62 2.72
N GLU A 37 7.51 4.15 1.58
CA GLU A 37 7.06 4.59 0.24
C GLU A 37 5.59 4.26 -0.01
N ASN A 38 5.10 3.25 0.70
CA ASN A 38 3.69 2.95 0.79
C ASN A 38 3.04 4.03 1.65
N GLY A 39 2.50 5.07 0.99
CA GLY A 39 1.55 5.98 1.62
C GLY A 39 0.45 5.22 2.36
N SER A 40 -0.28 5.91 3.25
CA SER A 40 -1.39 5.32 4.00
C SER A 40 -2.27 4.48 3.06
N ARG A 41 -2.85 3.37 3.55
CA ARG A 41 -3.83 2.59 2.77
C ARG A 41 -4.87 3.52 2.13
N SER A 42 -5.26 4.57 2.86
CA SER A 42 -6.15 5.63 2.39
C SER A 42 -5.56 6.42 1.22
N ASP A 43 -4.27 6.76 1.25
CA ASP A 43 -3.60 7.48 0.16
C ASP A 43 -3.50 6.62 -1.10
N ARG A 44 -3.16 5.33 -0.94
CA ARG A 44 -3.14 4.36 -2.04
C ARG A 44 -4.52 4.20 -2.66
N MET A 45 -5.56 4.10 -1.83
CA MET A 45 -6.95 4.02 -2.30
C MET A 45 -7.37 5.29 -3.04
N ARG A 46 -6.99 6.48 -2.56
CA ARG A 46 -7.25 7.75 -3.26
C ARG A 46 -6.56 7.79 -4.62
N LYS A 47 -5.29 7.40 -4.70
CA LYS A 47 -4.54 7.33 -5.97
C LYS A 47 -5.16 6.34 -6.95
N LEU A 48 -5.54 5.15 -6.47
CA LEU A 48 -6.19 4.15 -7.30
C LEU A 48 -7.55 4.63 -7.84
N LYS A 49 -8.36 5.28 -6.99
CA LYS A 49 -9.63 5.88 -7.41
C LYS A 49 -9.42 6.97 -8.47
N ALA A 50 -8.43 7.85 -8.27
CA ALA A 50 -8.09 8.89 -9.24
C ALA A 50 -7.65 8.30 -10.59
N LEU A 51 -6.86 7.23 -10.57
CA LEU A 51 -6.46 6.51 -11.77
C LEU A 51 -7.68 5.96 -12.52
N PHE A 52 -8.60 5.28 -11.84
CA PHE A 52 -9.83 4.78 -12.49
C PHE A 52 -10.69 5.89 -13.08
N GLN A 53 -10.84 7.01 -12.38
CA GLN A 53 -11.56 8.18 -12.90
C GLN A 53 -10.89 8.73 -14.17
N GLN A 54 -9.56 8.82 -14.20
CA GLN A 54 -8.82 9.24 -15.39
C GLN A 54 -9.01 8.24 -16.54
N THR A 55 -8.88 6.94 -16.28
CA THR A 55 -9.12 5.91 -17.31
C THR A 55 -10.53 6.00 -17.88
N GLN A 56 -11.55 6.12 -17.03
CA GLN A 56 -12.96 6.24 -17.46
C GLN A 56 -13.25 7.55 -18.21
N SER A 57 -12.44 8.58 -18.01
CA SER A 57 -12.59 9.86 -18.73
C SER A 57 -12.08 9.80 -20.18
N LEU A 58 -11.31 8.77 -20.55
CA LEU A 58 -10.74 8.65 -21.90
C LEU A 58 -11.86 8.42 -22.94
N PRO A 59 -11.89 9.15 -24.07
CA PRO A 59 -12.94 9.02 -25.08
C PRO A 59 -13.11 7.60 -25.61
N GLN A 60 -12.00 6.91 -25.83
CA GLN A 60 -11.93 5.53 -26.31
C GLN A 60 -12.51 4.48 -25.34
N VAL A 61 -12.68 4.83 -24.05
CA VAL A 61 -13.30 3.93 -23.06
C VAL A 61 -14.83 3.99 -23.13
N ARG A 62 -15.40 5.09 -23.63
CA ARG A 62 -16.86 5.27 -23.70
C ARG A 62 -17.56 4.30 -24.67
N SER A 63 -16.82 3.74 -25.61
CA SER A 63 -17.33 2.75 -26.55
C SER A 63 -17.28 1.32 -26.02
N LEU A 64 -16.60 1.08 -24.88
CA LEU A 64 -16.53 -0.25 -24.28
C LEU A 64 -17.86 -0.58 -23.59
N THR A 65 -18.37 -1.77 -23.88
CA THR A 65 -19.56 -2.32 -23.26
C THR A 65 -19.21 -3.15 -22.01
N GLU A 66 -20.17 -3.32 -21.11
CA GLU A 66 -19.99 -4.16 -19.92
C GLU A 66 -19.65 -5.62 -20.30
N ASP A 67 -20.26 -6.14 -21.38
CA ASP A 67 -20.02 -7.50 -21.85
C ASP A 67 -18.56 -7.69 -22.34
N GLU A 68 -18.00 -6.69 -23.02
CA GLU A 68 -16.58 -6.73 -23.44
C GLU A 68 -15.64 -6.71 -22.23
N ILE A 69 -15.95 -5.91 -21.20
CA ILE A 69 -15.16 -5.82 -19.98
C ILE A 69 -15.21 -7.14 -19.19
N VAL A 70 -16.40 -7.72 -19.02
CA VAL A 70 -16.59 -9.00 -18.32
C VAL A 70 -15.83 -10.11 -19.06
N ARG A 71 -15.95 -10.17 -20.39
CA ARG A 71 -15.26 -11.17 -21.19
C ARG A 71 -13.74 -11.09 -21.06
N GLU A 72 -13.17 -9.89 -21.03
CA GLU A 72 -11.74 -9.68 -20.84
C GLU A 72 -11.29 -10.13 -19.42
N ILE A 73 -12.06 -9.77 -18.39
CA ILE A 73 -11.78 -10.19 -17.01
C ILE A 73 -11.80 -11.71 -16.88
N GLU A 74 -12.78 -12.37 -17.48
CA GLU A 74 -12.90 -13.83 -17.47
C GLU A 74 -11.74 -14.49 -18.22
N ALA A 75 -11.37 -13.98 -19.39
CA ALA A 75 -10.22 -14.46 -20.14
C ALA A 75 -8.94 -14.43 -19.29
N HIS A 76 -8.64 -13.27 -18.69
CA HIS A 76 -7.44 -13.10 -17.87
C HIS A 76 -7.47 -13.94 -16.57
N ARG A 77 -8.64 -14.14 -15.94
CA ARG A 77 -8.78 -15.01 -14.76
C ARG A 77 -8.67 -16.49 -15.09
N SER A 78 -9.05 -16.89 -16.29
CA SER A 78 -8.91 -18.26 -16.77
C SER A 78 -7.48 -18.63 -17.16
N GLY A 79 -6.53 -17.68 -17.06
CA GLY A 79 -5.13 -17.89 -17.41
C GLY A 79 -4.88 -17.97 -18.92
N LYS A 80 -5.80 -17.41 -19.72
CA LYS A 80 -5.59 -17.16 -21.15
C LYS A 80 -4.93 -15.81 -21.38
#